data_AF-A0A3D0W127-F1
#
_entry.id   AF-A0A3D0W127-F1
#
_cell.length_a   1.000
_cell.length_b   1.000
_cell.length_c   1.000
_cell.angle_alpha   90.00
_cell.angle_beta   90.00
_cell.angle_gamma   90.00
#
_symmetry.space_group_name_H-M   'P 1'
#
loop_
_entity.id
_entity.type
_entity.pdbx_description
1 polymer ?
#
loop_
_entity_poly.entity_id
_entity_poly.type
_entity_poly.pdbx_seq_one_letter_code
_entity_poly.pdbx_strand_id
1 'polypeptide(L)' 'EVDLKIPAGIEHGTIMRMREKGVANVRSKRKGDQQVVVNIQIPKNVGNAERKLYEQLAKLESNEKNSNWDKFKNMFKN' A
#
# COMPACT_ATOMS: atom_id res chain seq x y z
N GLU A 1 24.45 1.94 -6.93
CA GLU A 1 23.21 1.61 -6.19
C GLU A 1 22.21 2.74 -6.38
N VAL A 2 20.91 2.45 -6.45
CA VAL A 2 19.88 3.49 -6.57
C VAL A 2 18.82 3.21 -5.52
N ASP A 3 18.67 4.12 -4.57
CA ASP A 3 17.75 3.95 -3.46
C ASP A 3 16.38 4.56 -3.80
N LEU A 4 15.32 3.77 -3.61
CA LEU A 4 13.94 4.22 -3.70
C LEU A 4 13.34 4.26 -2.29
N LYS A 5 13.01 5.46 -1.80
CA LYS A 5 12.36 5.61 -0.48
C LYS A 5 10.87 5.33 -0.59
N ILE A 6 10.39 4.31 0.12
CA ILE A 6 8.97 3.97 0.19
C ILE A 6 8.33 4.73 1.36
N PRO A 7 7.41 5.68 1.12
CA PRO A 7 6.73 6.39 2.20
C PRO A 7 5.74 5.49 2.95
N ALA A 8 5.47 5.80 4.21
CA ALA A 8 4.43 5.13 4.99
C ALA A 8 3.03 5.40 4.40
N GLY A 9 2.13 4.42 4.50
CA GLY A 9 0.78 4.53 3.95
C GLY A 9 0.67 4.33 2.43
N ILE A 10 1.72 3.82 1.77
CA ILE A 10 1.65 3.48 0.35
C ILE A 10 0.66 2.33 0.10
N GLU A 11 -0.15 2.47 -0.95
CA GLU A 11 -1.15 1.48 -1.30
C GLU A 11 -0.63 0.44 -2.31
N HIS A 12 -1.27 -0.72 -2.31
CA HIS A 12 -1.04 -1.74 -3.34
C HIS A 12 -1.29 -1.16 -4.75
N GLY A 13 -0.40 -1.47 -5.69
CA GLY A 13 -0.51 -1.00 -7.08
C GLY A 13 0.00 0.42 -7.31
N THR A 14 0.44 1.13 -6.26
CA THR A 14 1.04 2.47 -6.41
C THR A 14 2.22 2.41 -7.36
N ILE A 15 2.26 3.33 -8.34
CA ILE A 15 3.34 3.45 -9.32
C ILE A 15 4.29 4.58 -8.88
N MET A 16 5.52 4.22 -8.59
CA MET A 16 6.59 5.15 -8.26
C MET A 16 7.49 5.37 -9.48
N ARG A 17 7.83 6.63 -9.76
CA ARG A 17 8.63 6.99 -10.94
C ARG A 17 10.07 7.31 -10.56
N MET A 18 11.00 6.58 -11.14
CA MET A 18 12.44 6.84 -11.05
C MET A 18 12.92 7.53 -12.33
N ARG A 19 13.19 8.83 -12.21
CA ARG A 19 13.58 9.66 -13.36
C ARG A 19 14.92 9.23 -13.94
N GLU A 20 15.03 9.19 -15.27
CA GLU A 20 16.26 8.89 -16.02
C GLU A 20 16.90 7.51 -15.71
N LYS A 21 16.13 6.60 -15.12
CA LYS A 21 16.55 5.21 -14.84
C LYS A 21 16.00 4.19 -15.85
N GLY A 22 15.22 4.65 -16.82
CA GLY A 22 14.75 3.84 -17.93
C GLY A 22 15.78 3.67 -19.05
N VAL A 23 15.37 2.98 -20.10
CA VAL A 23 16.22 2.69 -21.26
C VAL A 23 16.57 3.99 -22.01
N ALA A 24 17.81 4.08 -22.48
CA ALA A 24 18.26 5.20 -23.31
C ALA A 24 17.68 5.08 -24.73
N ASN A 25 17.11 6.16 -25.23
CA ASN A 25 16.66 6.23 -26.62
C ASN A 25 17.87 6.16 -27.56
N VAL A 26 17.83 5.26 -28.55
CA VAL A 26 18.93 5.00 -29.49
C VAL A 26 19.33 6.24 -30.29
N ARG A 27 18.36 7.09 -30.66
CA ARG A 27 18.59 8.26 -31.51
C ARG A 27 18.95 9.51 -30.71
N SER A 28 18.27 9.76 -29.60
CA SER A 28 18.48 11.00 -28.82
C SER A 28 19.42 10.85 -27.62
N LYS A 29 19.85 9.63 -27.29
CA LYS A 29 20.61 9.27 -26.06
C LYS A 29 19.94 9.67 -24.74
N ARG A 30 18.75 10.27 -24.77
CA ARG A 30 17.97 10.62 -23.56
C ARG A 30 17.52 9.34 -22.86
N LYS A 31 17.74 9.25 -21.56
CA LYS A 31 17.24 8.16 -20.72
C LYS A 31 15.75 8.36 -20.43
N GLY A 32 14.98 7.28 -20.55
CA GLY A 32 13.59 7.26 -20.09
C GLY A 32 13.48 7.17 -18.57
N ASP A 33 12.27 7.07 -18.07
CA ASP A 33 11.99 6.85 -16.65
C ASP A 33 11.70 5.36 -16.40
N GLN A 34 12.05 4.86 -15.22
CA GLN A 34 11.63 3.55 -14.75
C GLN A 34 10.39 3.70 -13.88
N GLN A 35 9.38 2.89 -14.15
CA GLN A 35 8.18 2.79 -13.31
C GLN A 35 8.31 1.56 -12.40
N VAL A 36 8.15 1.78 -11.10
CA VAL A 36 8.17 0.73 -10.09
C VAL A 36 6.75 0.59 -9.55
N VAL A 37 6.17 -0.60 -9.74
CA VAL A 37 4.83 -0.92 -9.25
C VAL A 37 4.95 -1.63 -7.91
N VAL A 38 4.32 -1.08 -6.89
CA VAL A 38 4.32 -1.69 -5.55
C VAL A 38 3.35 -2.87 -5.54
N ASN A 39 3.88 -4.06 -5.26
CA ASN A 39 3.09 -5.28 -5.10
C ASN A 39 3.18 -5.78 -3.66
N ILE A 40 2.06 -5.70 -2.94
CA ILE A 40 1.93 -6.26 -1.60
C ILE A 40 1.66 -7.76 -1.72
N GLN A 41 2.60 -8.58 -1.27
CA GLN A 41 2.43 -10.03 -1.21
C GLN A 41 1.81 -10.43 0.13
N ILE A 42 0.62 -11.03 0.08
CA ILE A 42 -0.07 -11.52 1.27
C ILE A 42 0.41 -12.96 1.56
N PRO A 43 0.88 -13.27 2.79
CA PRO A 43 1.32 -14.61 3.14
C PRO A 43 0.14 -15.58 3.08
N LYS A 44 0.36 -16.75 2.46
CA LYS A 44 -0.68 -17.78 2.31
C LYS A 44 -0.91 -18.58 3.59
N ASN A 45 0.16 -18.84 4.33
CA ASN A 45 0.13 -19.60 5.56
C ASN A 45 0.55 -18.66 6.69
N VAL A 46 -0.33 -18.53 7.69
CA VAL A 46 -0.10 -17.67 8.86
C VAL A 46 0.00 -18.55 10.09
N GLY A 47 1.16 -18.51 10.75
CA GLY A 47 1.41 -19.23 11.99
C GLY A 47 0.62 -18.64 13.17
N ASN A 48 0.60 -19.34 14.31
CA ASN A 48 -0.15 -18.89 15.49
C ASN A 48 0.32 -17.53 16.03
N ALA A 49 1.63 -17.28 16.04
CA ALA A 49 2.20 -16.00 16.50
C ALA A 49 1.84 -14.84 15.55
N GLU A 50 1.97 -15.04 14.24
CA GLU A 50 1.62 -14.04 13.23
C GLU A 50 0.12 -13.70 13.28
N ARG A 51 -0.74 -14.72 13.39
CA ARG A 51 -2.20 -14.53 13.53
C ARG A 51 -2.52 -13.64 14.73
N LYS A 52 -1.89 -13.88 15.88
CA LYS A 52 -2.11 -13.06 17.08
C LYS A 52 -1.71 -11.60 16.86
N LEU A 53 -0.63 -11.34 16.13
CA LEU A 53 -0.21 -9.97 15.79
C LEU A 53 -1.19 -9.29 14.84
N TYR A 54 -1.68 -10.00 13.82
CA TYR A 54 -2.71 -9.47 12.92
C TYR A 54 -4.02 -9.16 13.66
N GLU A 55 -4.44 -10.01 14.59
CA GLU A 55 -5.63 -9.75 15.43
C GLU A 55 -5.45 -8.52 16.32
N GLN A 56 -4.25 -8.31 16.88
CA GLN A 56 -3.94 -7.10 17.65
C GLN A 56 -3.98 -5.85 16.77
N LEU A 57 -3.41 -5.92 15.56
CA LEU A 57 -3.46 -4.84 14.57
C LEU A 57 -4.92 -4.51 14.19
N ALA A 58 -5.73 -5.53 13.90
CA ALA A 58 -7.14 -5.35 13.55
C ALA A 58 -7.94 -4.66 14.67
N LYS A 59 -7.66 -4.96 15.94
CA LYS A 59 -8.30 -4.29 17.08
C LYS A 59 -7.95 -2.80 17.13
N LEU A 60 -6.68 -2.45 16.87
CA LEU A 60 -6.25 -1.05 16.82
C LEU A 60 -6.96 -0.29 15.68
N GLU A 61 -7.05 -0.89 14.49
CA GLU A 61 -7.75 -0.29 13.34
C GLU A 61 -9.27 -0.17 13.54
N SER A 62 -9.90 -1.11 14.25
CA SER A 62 -11.34 -1.10 14.49
C SER A 62 -11.82 0.04 15.39
N ASN A 63 -10.95 0.55 16.28
CA ASN A 63 -11.31 1.67 17.16
C ASN A 63 -11.50 3.00 16.41
N GLU A 64 -10.96 3.15 15.19
CA GLU A 64 -11.13 4.36 14.38
C GLU A 64 -12.40 4.36 13.51
N LYS A 65 -13.00 3.20 13.21
CA LYS A 65 -14.09 3.08 12.21
C LYS A 65 -15.53 3.20 12.76
N ASN A 66 -15.71 3.49 14.05
CA ASN A 66 -17.04 3.53 14.70
C ASN A 66 -17.79 4.87 14.63
N SER A 67 -17.48 5.76 13.67
CA SER A 67 -18.19 7.04 13.56
C SER A 67 -19.24 7.07 12.45
N ASN A 68 -18.98 6.48 11.28
CA ASN A 68 -19.78 6.79 10.09
C ASN A 68 -20.85 5.72 9.79
N TRP A 69 -20.56 4.44 10.03
CA TRP A 69 -21.51 3.34 9.82
C TRP A 69 -22.57 3.24 10.93
N ASP A 70 -22.21 3.59 12.17
CA ASP A 70 -23.13 3.60 13.30
C ASP A 70 -24.11 4.79 13.25
N LYS A 71 -23.64 5.95 12.77
CA LYS A 71 -24.50 7.11 12.49
C LYS A 71 -25.51 6.80 11.37
N PHE A 72 -25.08 6.12 10.30
CA PHE A 72 -25.97 5.68 9.23
C PHE A 72 -27.04 4.71 9.77
N LYS A 73 -26.65 3.66 10.51
CA LYS A 73 -27.60 2.67 11.07
C LYS A 73 -28.64 3.30 12.02
N ASN A 74 -28.26 4.31 12.79
CA ASN A 74 -29.19 5.01 13.69
C ASN A 74 -30.18 5.91 12.95
N MET A 75 -29.91 6.26 11.69
CA MET A 75 -30.78 7.13 10.87
C MET A 75 -31.89 6.36 10.15
N PHE A 76 -31.69 5.07 9.83
CA PHE A 76 -32.69 4.19 9.21
C PHE A 76 -33.46 3.33 10.21
N LYS A 77 -33.28 3.58 11.51
CA LYS A 77 -33.94 2.84 12.59
C LYS A 77 -35.22 3.53 13.12
N ASN A 78 -35.72 4.53 12.39
CA ASN A 78 -37.07 5.08 12.56
C ASN A 78 -37.99 4.53 11.47
#